data_AF-A0A651FAF9-F1
#
_entry.id   AF-A0A651FAF9-F1
#
_cell.length_a   1.000
_cell.length_b   1.000
_cell.length_c   1.000
_cell.angle_alpha   90.00
_cell.angle_beta   90.00
_cell.angle_gamma   90.00
#
_symmetry.space_group_name_H-M   'P 1'
#
loop_
_entity.id
_entity.type
_entity.pdbx_description
1 polymer ?
#
loop_
_entity_poly.entity_id
_entity_poly.type
_entity_poly.pdbx_seq_one_letter_code
_entity_poly.pdbx_strand_id
1 'polypeptide(L)'
;MTPRKKPSAASSSLRFDFNKAAAKLVSDFPELRKDAVFIDARSGQYLAEPEVLDYLKDDSDALEDVGETLKLARKGKTSFFQPVTAENDDGKEKLLRTIVFHSDRHTLYDPKDKDIDDTATLDHEAGHALTPNAGGTLGENTADAFALLRHFQRMKGKKTDIDYCGWKRAAVSVFSGTVSHMTTFTVDKILIDAGSADFVSLSPKQTLALSRDYARKHTRNSAALKKLQQDFSAVKGKKPDQAAFRKIARITLKADPKSDTFYIGTRILMTPLRQGTVTLDGKKITLKGTEWDKIRTALEEKTATLPKTHPLRRLPRRAAP
;
A
#
# COMPACT_ATOMS: atom_id res chain seq x y z
N MET A 1 -16.78 -17.46 -38.78
CA MET A 1 -16.24 -16.54 -37.76
C MET A 1 -15.40 -17.33 -36.78
N THR A 2 -14.08 -17.24 -36.87
CA THR A 2 -13.15 -17.93 -35.96
C THR A 2 -13.20 -17.22 -34.60
N PRO A 3 -13.32 -17.94 -33.47
CA PRO A 3 -13.30 -17.31 -32.15
C PRO A 3 -11.95 -16.64 -31.96
N ARG A 4 -11.93 -15.31 -31.77
CA ARG A 4 -10.74 -14.58 -31.34
C ARG A 4 -10.32 -15.16 -29.97
N LYS A 5 -9.22 -15.94 -29.94
CA LYS A 5 -8.57 -16.35 -28.69
C LYS A 5 -8.35 -15.09 -27.85
N LYS A 6 -8.96 -15.03 -26.67
CA LYS A 6 -8.65 -14.00 -25.67
C LYS A 6 -7.14 -14.06 -25.42
N PRO A 7 -6.39 -12.95 -25.51
CA PRO A 7 -4.99 -12.94 -25.12
C PRO A 7 -4.93 -13.40 -23.65
N SER A 8 -4.25 -14.51 -23.38
CA SER A 8 -3.98 -14.91 -22.00
C SER A 8 -3.14 -13.79 -21.39
N ALA A 9 -3.59 -13.23 -20.28
CA ALA A 9 -2.81 -12.27 -19.53
C ALA A 9 -1.44 -12.91 -19.27
N ALA A 10 -0.38 -12.36 -19.87
CA ALA A 10 0.97 -12.83 -19.65
C ALA A 10 1.22 -12.77 -18.13
N SER A 11 1.40 -13.93 -17.50
CA SER A 11 1.81 -14.01 -16.11
C SER A 11 3.11 -13.22 -16.00
N SER A 12 3.19 -12.34 -15.02
CA SER A 12 4.41 -11.61 -14.69
C SER A 12 5.59 -12.58 -14.63
N SER A 13 6.64 -12.35 -15.43
CA SER A 13 7.89 -13.12 -15.35
C SER A 13 8.75 -12.73 -14.14
N LEU A 14 8.27 -11.79 -13.31
CA LEU A 14 8.94 -11.38 -12.09
C LEU A 14 8.87 -12.52 -11.08
N ARG A 15 10.04 -12.98 -10.62
CA ARG A 15 10.18 -13.87 -9.47
C ARG A 15 10.83 -13.08 -8.36
N PHE A 16 10.18 -12.98 -7.20
CA PHE A 16 10.72 -12.27 -6.06
C PHE A 16 11.87 -13.07 -5.43
N ASP A 17 12.94 -12.36 -5.10
CA ASP A 17 14.13 -12.86 -4.44
C ASP A 17 14.56 -11.78 -3.44
N PHE A 18 14.41 -12.08 -2.15
CA PHE A 18 14.64 -11.11 -1.08
C PHE A 18 16.06 -10.53 -1.11
N ASN A 19 17.07 -11.39 -1.29
CA ASN A 19 18.47 -10.97 -1.30
C ASN A 19 18.75 -10.03 -2.47
N LYS A 20 18.27 -10.36 -3.67
CA LYS A 20 18.43 -9.49 -4.84
C LYS A 20 17.67 -8.18 -4.69
N ALA A 21 16.48 -8.21 -4.10
CA ALA A 21 15.67 -7.02 -3.90
C ALA A 21 16.31 -6.07 -2.87
N ALA A 22 16.82 -6.60 -1.75
CA ALA A 22 17.58 -5.83 -0.75
C ALA A 22 18.88 -5.25 -1.34
N ALA A 23 19.67 -6.07 -2.05
CA ALA A 23 20.89 -5.60 -2.72
C ALA A 23 20.59 -4.50 -3.75
N LYS A 24 19.48 -4.63 -4.50
CA LYS A 24 19.03 -3.58 -5.42
C LYS A 24 18.67 -2.29 -4.69
N LEU A 25 17.97 -2.35 -3.55
CA LEU A 25 17.66 -1.15 -2.76
C LEU A 25 18.93 -0.45 -2.27
N VAL A 26 19.92 -1.20 -1.78
CA VAL A 26 21.23 -0.68 -1.38
C VAL A 26 21.99 -0.06 -2.56
N SER A 27 21.91 -0.66 -3.75
CA SER A 27 22.50 -0.10 -4.96
C SER A 27 21.81 1.20 -5.41
N ASP A 28 20.48 1.25 -5.33
CA ASP A 28 19.69 2.39 -5.74
C ASP A 28 19.76 3.55 -4.71
N PHE A 29 19.98 3.22 -3.43
CA PHE A 29 20.07 4.15 -2.29
C PHE A 29 21.28 3.82 -1.39
N PRO A 30 22.49 4.26 -1.78
CA PRO A 30 23.72 3.93 -1.06
C PRO A 30 23.76 4.38 0.41
N GLU A 31 22.92 5.34 0.81
CA GLU A 31 22.77 5.75 2.20
C GLU A 31 22.33 4.60 3.13
N LEU A 32 21.63 3.59 2.61
CA LEU A 32 21.19 2.42 3.38
C LEU A 32 22.37 1.52 3.80
N ARG A 33 23.54 1.60 3.14
CA ARG A 33 24.73 0.82 3.51
C ARG A 33 25.21 1.08 4.94
N LYS A 34 24.95 2.29 5.45
CA LYS A 34 25.57 2.76 6.69
C LYS A 34 24.87 2.23 7.94
N ASP A 35 23.59 1.88 7.82
CA ASP A 35 22.71 1.67 8.96
C ASP A 35 21.51 0.76 8.69
N ALA A 36 21.29 0.24 7.48
CA ALA A 36 20.14 -0.63 7.20
C ALA A 36 20.41 -2.10 7.54
N VAL A 37 19.42 -2.73 8.14
CA VAL A 37 19.38 -4.17 8.41
C VAL A 37 18.11 -4.72 7.76
N PHE A 38 18.27 -5.48 6.69
CA PHE A 38 17.14 -6.13 6.01
C PHE A 38 16.90 -7.50 6.63
N ILE A 39 15.66 -7.77 7.03
CA ILE A 39 15.27 -9.00 7.73
C ILE A 39 14.22 -9.74 6.90
N ASP A 40 14.53 -10.94 6.42
CA ASP A 40 13.52 -11.88 5.95
C ASP A 40 13.02 -12.66 7.16
N ALA A 41 11.89 -12.21 7.71
CA ALA A 41 11.34 -12.79 8.91
C ALA A 41 10.92 -14.26 8.73
N ARG A 42 10.56 -14.70 7.51
CA ARG A 42 10.17 -16.10 7.29
C ARG A 42 11.36 -17.03 7.43
N SER A 43 12.48 -16.73 6.78
CA SER A 43 13.69 -17.55 6.87
C SER A 43 14.50 -17.26 8.14
N GLY A 44 14.35 -16.07 8.73
CA GLY A 44 15.21 -15.55 9.79
C GLY A 44 16.55 -15.03 9.29
N GLN A 45 16.65 -14.78 7.99
CA GLN A 45 17.87 -14.26 7.39
C GLN A 45 17.97 -12.75 7.62
N TYR A 46 19.18 -12.31 7.97
CA TYR A 46 19.55 -10.89 8.03
C TYR A 46 20.52 -10.56 6.89
N LEU A 47 20.38 -9.37 6.33
CA LEU A 47 21.33 -8.81 5.37
C LEU A 47 21.65 -7.38 5.78
N ALA A 48 22.93 -7.10 5.96
CA ALA A 48 23.46 -5.76 6.15
C ALA A 48 24.92 -5.73 5.66
N GLU A 49 25.51 -4.55 5.54
CA GLU A 49 26.95 -4.44 5.32
C GLU A 49 27.71 -5.02 6.52
N PRO A 50 28.92 -5.60 6.32
CA PRO A 50 29.70 -6.21 7.39
C PRO A 50 29.86 -5.31 8.62
N GLU A 51 30.13 -4.02 8.40
CA GLU A 51 30.32 -3.06 9.49
C GLU A 51 29.05 -2.88 10.32
N VAL A 52 27.86 -2.93 9.71
CA VAL A 52 26.58 -2.86 10.43
C VAL A 52 26.33 -4.13 11.24
N LEU A 53 26.71 -5.30 10.70
CA LEU A 53 26.61 -6.56 11.43
C LEU A 53 27.59 -6.64 12.58
N ASP A 54 28.77 -6.07 12.46
CA ASP A 54 29.77 -6.04 13.53
C ASP A 54 29.29 -5.10 14.66
N TYR A 55 28.77 -3.91 14.34
CA TYR A 55 28.09 -3.06 15.33
C TYR A 55 26.99 -3.80 16.10
N LEU A 56 26.16 -4.57 15.41
CA LEU A 56 25.10 -5.36 16.05
C LEU A 56 25.63 -6.49 16.93
N LYS A 57 26.83 -7.02 16.70
CA LYS A 57 27.40 -8.07 17.55
C LYS A 57 28.04 -7.49 18.81
N ASP A 58 28.59 -6.29 18.70
CA ASP A 58 29.28 -5.61 19.78
C ASP A 58 28.29 -4.95 20.77
N ASP A 59 27.07 -4.65 20.32
CA ASP A 59 25.96 -4.14 21.15
C ASP A 59 24.90 -5.24 21.40
N SER A 60 24.94 -5.84 22.60
CA SER A 60 24.02 -6.91 22.99
C SER A 60 22.55 -6.48 23.01
N ASP A 61 22.29 -5.23 23.37
CA ASP A 61 20.93 -4.70 23.54
C ASP A 61 20.31 -4.45 22.17
N ALA A 62 21.07 -3.85 21.24
CA ALA A 62 20.65 -3.69 19.85
C ALA A 62 20.42 -5.05 19.16
N LEU A 63 21.26 -6.06 19.46
CA LEU A 63 21.06 -7.41 18.94
C LEU A 63 19.77 -8.04 19.47
N GLU A 64 19.47 -7.88 20.76
CA GLU A 64 18.24 -8.34 21.38
C GLU A 64 17.02 -7.67 20.72
N ASP A 65 17.05 -6.35 20.53
CA ASP A 65 15.99 -5.59 19.88
C ASP A 65 15.72 -6.03 18.44
N VAL A 66 16.77 -6.29 17.66
CA VAL A 66 16.66 -6.87 16.31
C VAL A 66 16.07 -8.28 16.37
N GLY A 67 16.46 -9.08 17.37
CA GLY A 67 15.91 -10.41 17.62
C GLY A 67 14.41 -10.38 17.98
N GLU A 68 13.99 -9.47 18.84
CA GLU A 68 12.58 -9.25 19.20
C GLU A 68 11.77 -8.76 17.99
N THR A 69 12.34 -7.88 17.19
CA THR A 69 11.78 -7.43 15.91
C THR A 69 11.50 -8.62 14.98
N LEU A 70 12.46 -9.54 14.83
CA LEU A 70 12.26 -10.77 14.05
C LEU A 70 11.15 -11.65 14.65
N LYS A 71 11.14 -11.87 15.97
CA LYS A 71 10.13 -12.69 16.66
C LYS A 71 8.73 -12.13 16.45
N LEU A 72 8.56 -10.81 16.58
CA LEU A 72 7.30 -10.12 16.37
C LEU A 72 6.81 -10.30 14.93
N ALA A 73 7.68 -10.08 13.94
CA ALA A 73 7.35 -10.24 12.54
C ALA A 73 6.93 -11.68 12.17
N ARG A 74 7.65 -12.68 12.70
CA ARG A 74 7.33 -14.10 12.54
C ARG A 74 5.97 -14.46 13.13
N LYS A 75 5.73 -14.07 14.38
CA LYS A 75 4.47 -14.35 15.08
C LYS A 75 3.28 -13.69 14.40
N GLY A 76 3.44 -12.44 13.98
CA GLY A 76 2.41 -11.65 13.32
C GLY A 76 2.25 -11.92 11.82
N LYS A 77 3.20 -12.64 11.20
CA LYS A 77 3.33 -12.75 9.74
C LYS A 77 3.23 -11.37 9.07
N THR A 78 4.01 -10.41 9.53
CA THR A 78 3.91 -9.01 9.12
C THR A 78 5.23 -8.46 8.61
N SER A 79 5.15 -7.42 7.80
CA SER A 79 6.28 -6.58 7.41
C SER A 79 6.11 -5.21 8.05
N PHE A 80 7.23 -4.58 8.38
CA PHE A 80 7.26 -3.24 8.96
C PHE A 80 8.69 -2.68 8.93
N PHE A 81 8.79 -1.38 9.10
CA PHE A 81 10.01 -0.68 9.40
C PHE A 81 10.05 -0.35 10.90
N GLN A 82 11.20 -0.60 11.54
CA GLN A 82 11.43 -0.25 12.94
C GLN A 82 12.86 0.28 13.10
N PRO A 83 13.08 1.51 13.57
CA PRO A 83 14.42 1.91 13.98
C PRO A 83 14.80 1.18 15.27
N VAL A 84 16.07 0.75 15.35
CA VAL A 84 16.71 0.21 16.56
C VAL A 84 17.85 1.15 16.91
N THR A 85 17.95 1.55 18.18
CA THR A 85 19.10 2.33 18.66
C THR A 85 20.22 1.36 19.00
N ALA A 86 21.42 1.65 18.52
CA ALA A 86 22.64 0.96 18.92
C ALA A 86 23.64 1.99 19.47
N GLU A 87 24.40 1.65 20.49
CA GLU A 87 25.49 2.46 21.01
C GLU A 87 26.81 2.00 20.39
N ASN A 88 27.69 2.95 20.03
CA ASN A 88 29.05 2.63 19.64
C ASN A 88 30.00 2.66 20.85
N ASP A 89 31.25 2.23 20.66
CA ASP A 89 32.30 2.22 21.70
C ASP A 89 32.54 3.58 22.38
N ASP A 90 32.20 4.69 21.71
CA ASP A 90 32.29 6.05 22.26
C ASP A 90 31.06 6.45 23.10
N GLY A 91 30.09 5.55 23.30
CA GLY A 91 28.80 5.81 23.96
C GLY A 91 27.87 6.72 23.15
N LYS A 92 28.06 6.82 21.82
CA LYS A 92 27.18 7.59 20.94
C LYS A 92 26.12 6.69 20.32
N GLU A 93 24.87 7.12 20.46
CA GLU A 93 23.73 6.48 19.82
C GLU A 93 23.80 6.60 18.29
N LYS A 94 23.56 5.47 17.62
CA LYS A 94 23.40 5.30 16.19
C LYS A 94 22.07 4.59 15.92
N LEU A 95 21.25 5.18 15.05
CA LEU A 95 19.98 4.56 14.65
C LEU A 95 20.22 3.58 13.50
N LEU A 96 19.96 2.31 13.75
CA LEU A 96 19.87 1.26 12.75
C LEU A 96 18.45 1.22 12.16
N ARG A 97 18.36 1.17 10.82
CA ARG A 97 17.11 1.11 10.07
C ARG A 97 16.75 -0.35 9.80
N THR A 98 15.92 -0.96 10.64
CA THR A 98 15.49 -2.35 10.39
C THR A 98 14.31 -2.36 9.41
N ILE A 99 14.51 -3.07 8.29
CA ILE A 99 13.54 -3.21 7.19
C ILE A 99 13.11 -4.67 7.18
N VAL A 100 11.90 -4.93 7.69
CA VAL A 100 11.43 -6.29 7.96
C VAL A 100 10.43 -6.74 6.91
N PHE A 101 10.73 -7.85 6.25
CA PHE A 101 9.88 -8.48 5.25
C PHE A 101 9.37 -9.83 5.73
N HIS A 102 8.13 -10.18 5.40
CA HIS A 102 7.57 -11.51 5.64
C HIS A 102 6.71 -11.94 4.45
N SER A 103 7.02 -13.08 3.83
CA SER A 103 6.33 -13.49 2.60
C SER A 103 4.86 -13.88 2.81
N ASP A 104 4.47 -14.31 4.01
CA ASP A 104 3.10 -14.78 4.29
C ASP A 104 2.18 -13.71 4.89
N ARG A 105 2.56 -12.44 4.72
CA ARG A 105 1.76 -11.30 5.17
C ARG A 105 0.48 -11.12 4.37
N HIS A 106 -0.39 -10.25 4.88
CA HIS A 106 -1.58 -9.83 4.14
C HIS A 106 -1.19 -9.04 2.88
N THR A 107 -1.59 -9.53 1.71
CA THR A 107 -1.18 -8.96 0.42
C THR A 107 -1.73 -7.54 0.22
N LEU A 108 -0.91 -6.57 -0.15
CA LEU A 108 -1.36 -5.20 -0.45
C LEU A 108 -1.84 -5.05 -1.90
N TYR A 109 -1.26 -5.85 -2.81
CA TYR A 109 -1.55 -5.92 -4.23
C TYR A 109 -2.41 -7.15 -4.56
N ASP A 110 -2.74 -7.34 -5.85
CA ASP A 110 -3.57 -8.46 -6.29
C ASP A 110 -2.95 -9.80 -5.81
N PRO A 111 -3.66 -10.61 -5.00
CA PRO A 111 -3.13 -11.86 -4.46
C PRO A 111 -2.67 -12.86 -5.52
N LYS A 112 -3.11 -12.70 -6.77
CA LYS A 112 -2.69 -13.54 -7.89
C LYS A 112 -1.26 -13.27 -8.34
N ASP A 113 -0.72 -12.09 -8.06
CA ASP A 113 0.62 -11.65 -8.46
C ASP A 113 1.53 -11.52 -7.23
N LYS A 114 1.73 -12.64 -6.53
CA LYS A 114 2.48 -12.68 -5.26
C LYS A 114 3.87 -12.04 -5.32
N ASP A 115 4.63 -12.28 -6.39
CA ASP A 115 5.97 -11.72 -6.54
C ASP A 115 5.96 -10.18 -6.64
N ILE A 116 4.92 -9.62 -7.27
CA ILE A 116 4.72 -8.16 -7.37
C ILE A 116 4.42 -7.60 -5.99
N ASP A 117 3.52 -8.26 -5.25
CA ASP A 117 3.15 -7.89 -3.89
C ASP A 117 4.37 -7.92 -2.96
N ASP A 118 5.15 -9.00 -2.99
CA ASP A 118 6.38 -9.19 -2.22
C ASP A 118 7.39 -8.07 -2.48
N THR A 119 7.64 -7.76 -3.75
CA THR A 119 8.57 -6.66 -4.09
C THR A 119 8.05 -5.31 -3.61
N ALA A 120 6.75 -5.05 -3.79
CA ALA A 120 6.17 -3.76 -3.44
C ALA A 120 6.07 -3.54 -1.93
N THR A 121 5.89 -4.60 -1.12
CA THR A 121 6.00 -4.44 0.33
C THR A 121 7.42 -4.15 0.78
N LEU A 122 8.44 -4.82 0.21
CA LEU A 122 9.82 -4.47 0.53
C LEU A 122 10.12 -3.02 0.15
N ASP A 123 9.65 -2.56 -1.03
CA ASP A 123 9.76 -1.15 -1.43
C ASP A 123 9.03 -0.24 -0.43
N HIS A 124 7.86 -0.61 0.08
CA HIS A 124 7.11 0.17 1.08
C HIS A 124 7.92 0.36 2.37
N GLU A 125 8.44 -0.73 2.96
CA GLU A 125 9.25 -0.63 4.18
C GLU A 125 10.54 0.15 3.95
N ALA A 126 11.17 0.00 2.79
CA ALA A 126 12.31 0.82 2.40
C ALA A 126 11.93 2.31 2.26
N GLY A 127 10.72 2.62 1.81
CA GLY A 127 10.19 3.98 1.77
C GLY A 127 10.16 4.64 3.15
N HIS A 128 9.82 3.90 4.21
CA HIS A 128 9.92 4.38 5.58
C HIS A 128 11.38 4.63 6.00
N ALA A 129 12.27 3.67 5.73
CA ALA A 129 13.70 3.79 6.05
C ALA A 129 14.37 4.99 5.36
N LEU A 130 13.98 5.29 4.12
CA LEU A 130 14.49 6.41 3.34
C LEU A 130 13.86 7.77 3.73
N THR A 131 12.79 7.76 4.52
CA THR A 131 12.09 8.98 4.96
C THR A 131 11.76 8.97 6.46
N PRO A 132 12.76 8.80 7.34
CA PRO A 132 12.54 8.57 8.77
C PRO A 132 11.79 9.72 9.48
N ASN A 133 11.85 10.94 8.93
CA ASN A 133 11.17 12.11 9.48
C ASN A 133 9.68 12.20 9.08
N ALA A 134 9.18 11.30 8.24
CA ALA A 134 7.77 11.22 7.86
C ALA A 134 7.05 10.23 8.78
N GLY A 135 6.51 10.73 9.89
CA GLY A 135 5.72 9.93 10.82
C GLY A 135 4.22 9.83 10.44
N GLY A 136 3.53 8.88 11.07
CA GLY A 136 2.07 8.73 10.99
C GLY A 136 1.55 8.55 9.56
N THR A 137 0.39 9.14 9.25
CA THR A 137 -0.24 9.01 7.94
C THR A 137 0.62 9.55 6.79
N LEU A 138 1.45 10.57 7.04
CA LEU A 138 2.35 11.10 6.00
C LEU A 138 3.45 10.09 5.64
N GLY A 139 3.98 9.38 6.64
CA GLY A 139 4.94 8.29 6.45
C GLY A 139 4.38 7.18 5.57
N GLU A 140 3.21 6.67 5.94
CA GLU A 140 2.48 5.62 5.17
C GLU A 140 2.21 6.06 3.72
N ASN A 141 1.77 7.31 3.52
CA ASN A 141 1.53 7.84 2.17
C ASN A 141 2.84 7.95 1.37
N THR A 142 3.95 8.29 2.02
CA THR A 142 5.28 8.38 1.38
C THR A 142 5.79 7.00 0.98
N ALA A 143 5.65 6.01 1.88
CA ALA A 143 6.03 4.62 1.65
C ALA A 143 5.21 3.98 0.52
N ASP A 144 3.88 4.13 0.53
CA ASP A 144 3.03 3.65 -0.56
C ASP A 144 3.36 4.37 -1.88
N ALA A 145 3.51 5.70 -1.88
CA ALA A 145 3.87 6.44 -3.08
C ALA A 145 5.20 5.94 -3.68
N PHE A 146 6.19 5.68 -2.82
CA PHE A 146 7.47 5.13 -3.24
C PHE A 146 7.30 3.73 -3.87
N ALA A 147 6.63 2.80 -3.18
CA ALA A 147 6.36 1.45 -3.68
C ALA A 147 5.61 1.46 -5.03
N LEU A 148 4.65 2.36 -5.21
CA LEU A 148 3.89 2.50 -6.45
C LEU A 148 4.73 3.01 -7.62
N LEU A 149 5.57 4.02 -7.39
CA LEU A 149 6.46 4.55 -8.44
C LEU A 149 7.50 3.48 -8.83
N ARG A 150 8.04 2.74 -7.87
CA ARG A 150 8.93 1.59 -8.11
C ARG A 150 8.22 0.47 -8.89
N HIS A 151 6.96 0.19 -8.57
CA HIS A 151 6.14 -0.75 -9.32
C HIS A 151 6.01 -0.32 -10.79
N PHE A 152 5.74 0.96 -11.07
CA PHE A 152 5.65 1.45 -12.45
C PHE A 152 6.94 1.25 -13.24
N GLN A 153 8.10 1.51 -12.64
CA GLN A 153 9.40 1.27 -13.24
C GLN A 153 9.61 -0.21 -13.58
N ARG A 154 9.33 -1.10 -12.62
CA ARG A 154 9.50 -2.55 -12.78
C ARG A 154 8.55 -3.15 -13.82
N MET A 155 7.30 -2.70 -13.81
CA MET A 155 6.23 -3.26 -14.64
C MET A 155 6.00 -2.47 -15.94
N LYS A 156 6.93 -1.59 -16.32
CA LYS A 156 6.89 -0.79 -17.55
C LYS A 156 5.55 -0.06 -17.73
N GLY A 157 5.04 0.54 -16.66
CA GLY A 157 3.80 1.32 -16.69
C GLY A 157 2.50 0.53 -16.48
N LYS A 158 2.53 -0.79 -16.21
CA LYS A 158 1.31 -1.58 -15.92
C LYS A 158 0.58 -1.04 -14.67
N LYS A 159 -0.76 -0.97 -14.74
CA LYS A 159 -1.62 -0.29 -13.75
C LYS A 159 -2.52 -1.20 -12.92
N THR A 160 -2.70 -2.47 -13.32
CA THR A 160 -3.78 -3.32 -12.78
C THR A 160 -3.67 -3.57 -11.28
N ASP A 161 -2.44 -3.60 -10.77
CA ASP A 161 -2.16 -4.04 -9.41
C ASP A 161 -2.23 -2.85 -8.44
N ILE A 162 -2.02 -1.63 -8.96
CA ILE A 162 -2.10 -0.37 -8.21
C ILE A 162 -3.55 0.02 -7.90
N ASP A 163 -4.49 -0.23 -8.81
CA ASP A 163 -5.91 0.02 -8.54
C ASP A 163 -6.42 -0.83 -7.36
N TYR A 164 -5.96 -2.08 -7.25
CA TYR A 164 -6.29 -2.94 -6.12
C TYR A 164 -5.71 -2.40 -4.81
N CYS A 165 -4.47 -1.93 -4.80
CA CYS A 165 -3.83 -1.33 -3.62
C CYS A 165 -4.65 -0.14 -3.08
N GLY A 166 -5.05 0.80 -3.94
CA GLY A 166 -5.88 1.95 -3.54
C GLY A 166 -7.24 1.52 -2.98
N TRP A 167 -7.90 0.55 -3.61
CA TRP A 167 -9.13 -0.03 -3.09
C TRP A 167 -8.94 -0.70 -1.71
N LYS A 168 -7.87 -1.49 -1.56
CA LYS A 168 -7.59 -2.24 -0.34
C LYS A 168 -7.28 -1.31 0.83
N ARG A 169 -6.43 -0.29 0.64
CA ARG A 169 -6.13 0.72 1.67
C ARG A 169 -7.40 1.42 2.15
N ALA A 170 -8.29 1.82 1.23
CA ALA A 170 -9.59 2.40 1.58
C ALA A 170 -10.44 1.44 2.43
N ALA A 171 -10.59 0.20 1.97
CA ALA A 171 -11.42 -0.81 2.65
C ALA A 171 -10.86 -1.14 4.04
N VAL A 172 -9.56 -1.45 4.14
CA VAL A 172 -8.89 -1.80 5.41
C VAL A 172 -8.98 -0.64 6.39
N SER A 173 -8.73 0.61 5.99
CA SER A 173 -8.84 1.75 6.89
C SER A 173 -10.26 1.96 7.41
N VAL A 174 -11.28 1.75 6.58
CA VAL A 174 -12.68 1.86 7.00
C VAL A 174 -13.09 0.74 7.95
N PHE A 175 -12.75 -0.52 7.64
CA PHE A 175 -13.13 -1.67 8.46
C PHE A 175 -12.31 -1.78 9.76
N SER A 176 -11.01 -1.46 9.75
CA SER A 176 -10.20 -1.43 10.98
C SER A 176 -10.46 -0.17 11.82
N GLY A 177 -10.83 0.93 11.16
CA GLY A 177 -10.83 2.27 11.75
C GLY A 177 -9.43 2.86 11.93
N THR A 178 -8.39 2.26 11.36
CA THR A 178 -7.02 2.74 11.37
C THR A 178 -6.78 3.66 10.18
N VAL A 179 -6.76 4.96 10.44
CA VAL A 179 -6.60 6.01 9.42
C VAL A 179 -5.14 6.34 9.07
N SER A 180 -4.16 5.78 9.80
CA SER A 180 -2.74 5.88 9.42
C SER A 180 -2.52 5.32 8.01
N HIS A 181 -3.21 4.23 7.67
CA HIS A 181 -3.13 3.58 6.36
C HIS A 181 -4.09 4.19 5.31
N MET A 182 -4.71 5.35 5.55
CA MET A 182 -5.58 6.01 4.57
C MET A 182 -4.73 6.71 3.49
N THR A 183 -4.10 5.91 2.64
CA THR A 183 -3.19 6.34 1.56
C THR A 183 -3.88 6.43 0.20
N THR A 184 -5.15 6.03 0.12
CA THR A 184 -5.98 5.97 -1.09
C THR A 184 -5.92 7.24 -1.94
N PHE A 185 -5.94 8.43 -1.31
CA PHE A 185 -5.91 9.70 -2.04
C PHE A 185 -4.60 9.89 -2.82
N THR A 186 -3.47 9.53 -2.22
CA THR A 186 -2.15 9.60 -2.85
C THR A 186 -2.00 8.53 -3.93
N VAL A 187 -2.40 7.29 -3.63
CA VAL A 187 -2.39 6.16 -4.57
C VAL A 187 -3.22 6.48 -5.83
N ASP A 188 -4.45 6.95 -5.64
CA ASP A 188 -5.35 7.24 -6.76
C ASP A 188 -4.84 8.43 -7.60
N LYS A 189 -4.19 9.43 -6.98
CA LYS A 189 -3.57 10.52 -7.73
C LYS A 189 -2.42 10.02 -8.61
N ILE A 190 -1.52 9.22 -8.06
CA ILE A 190 -0.41 8.61 -8.81
C ILE A 190 -0.95 7.78 -9.98
N LEU A 191 -1.98 6.96 -9.73
CA LEU A 191 -2.60 6.13 -10.77
C LEU A 191 -3.20 6.97 -11.92
N ILE A 192 -3.82 8.10 -11.59
CA ILE A 192 -4.37 9.04 -12.57
C ILE A 192 -3.25 9.72 -13.37
N ASP A 193 -2.21 10.18 -12.70
CA ASP A 193 -1.10 10.89 -13.34
C ASP A 193 -0.25 9.98 -14.21
N ALA A 194 -0.19 8.68 -13.92
CA ALA A 194 0.44 7.67 -14.78
C ALA A 194 -0.21 7.59 -16.17
N GLY A 195 -1.32 8.29 -16.44
CA GLY A 195 -1.86 8.46 -17.79
C GLY A 195 -1.07 9.45 -18.67
N SER A 196 -0.29 10.33 -18.06
CA SER A 196 0.42 11.42 -18.74
C SER A 196 1.87 11.62 -18.28
N ALA A 197 2.24 11.13 -17.11
CA ALA A 197 3.59 11.22 -16.56
C ALA A 197 4.42 9.98 -16.90
N ASP A 198 5.70 10.20 -17.21
CA ASP A 198 6.68 9.11 -17.37
C ASP A 198 7.30 8.74 -16.02
N PHE A 199 6.66 7.81 -15.33
CA PHE A 199 7.21 7.24 -14.09
C PHE A 199 8.25 6.16 -14.34
N VAL A 200 8.34 5.61 -15.55
CA VAL A 200 9.24 4.48 -15.86
C VAL A 200 10.69 4.96 -15.88
N SER A 201 10.93 6.17 -16.39
CA SER A 201 12.28 6.72 -16.56
C SER A 201 12.85 7.45 -15.35
N LEU A 202 12.16 7.46 -14.20
CA LEU A 202 12.65 8.14 -13.00
C LEU A 202 13.90 7.45 -12.44
N SER A 203 14.91 8.22 -12.05
CA SER A 203 16.02 7.73 -11.22
C SER A 203 15.57 7.45 -9.77
N PRO A 204 16.30 6.64 -8.99
CA PRO A 204 15.97 6.40 -7.58
C PRO A 204 15.76 7.67 -6.74
N LYS A 205 16.64 8.67 -6.90
CA LYS A 205 16.52 9.97 -6.21
C LYS A 205 15.27 10.74 -6.62
N GLN A 206 14.95 10.74 -7.92
CA GLN A 206 13.72 11.37 -8.41
C GLN A 206 12.47 10.64 -7.92
N THR A 207 12.49 9.30 -7.87
CA THR A 207 11.41 8.48 -7.31
C THR A 207 11.15 8.85 -5.85
N LEU A 208 12.19 8.93 -5.02
CA LEU A 208 12.06 9.29 -3.61
C LEU A 208 11.61 10.75 -3.41
N ALA A 209 12.12 11.68 -4.20
CA ALA A 209 11.67 13.08 -4.13
C ALA A 209 10.19 13.22 -4.53
N LEU A 210 9.80 12.54 -5.61
CA LEU A 210 8.43 12.57 -6.12
C LEU A 210 7.44 11.86 -5.19
N SER A 211 7.83 10.76 -4.54
CA SER A 211 6.98 10.08 -3.56
C SER A 211 6.64 10.98 -2.38
N ARG A 212 7.64 11.72 -1.85
CA ARG A 212 7.45 12.71 -0.79
C ARG A 212 6.55 13.87 -1.21
N ASP A 213 6.71 14.34 -2.45
CA ASP A 213 5.87 15.41 -3.00
C ASP A 213 4.40 14.98 -3.13
N TYR A 214 4.14 13.80 -3.69
CA TYR A 214 2.80 13.21 -3.75
C TYR A 214 2.20 13.07 -2.35
N ALA A 215 2.94 12.48 -1.41
CA ALA A 215 2.45 12.30 -0.05
C ALA A 215 2.12 13.63 0.64
N ARG A 216 2.97 14.66 0.52
CA ARG A 216 2.72 15.99 1.09
C ARG A 216 1.47 16.65 0.51
N LYS A 217 1.25 16.53 -0.80
CA LYS A 217 0.11 17.16 -1.49
C LYS A 217 -1.21 16.45 -1.27
N HIS A 218 -1.18 15.13 -1.04
CA HIS A 218 -2.38 14.30 -1.09
C HIS A 218 -2.72 13.59 0.23
N THR A 219 -1.84 13.65 1.23
CA THR A 219 -2.19 13.25 2.60
C THR A 219 -3.27 14.19 3.15
N ARG A 220 -4.39 13.64 3.58
CA ARG A 220 -5.44 14.41 4.26
C ARG A 220 -4.97 14.84 5.65
N ASN A 221 -5.34 16.05 6.06
CA ASN A 221 -5.05 16.51 7.42
C ASN A 221 -5.81 15.68 8.48
N SER A 222 -5.36 15.76 9.73
CA SER A 222 -5.90 14.99 10.84
C SER A 222 -7.40 15.19 11.06
N ALA A 223 -7.92 16.41 10.85
CA ALA A 223 -9.34 16.72 11.00
C ALA A 223 -10.20 15.98 9.95
N ALA A 224 -9.77 15.98 8.68
CA ALA A 224 -10.45 15.24 7.62
C ALA A 224 -10.42 13.73 7.86
N LEU A 225 -9.28 13.18 8.32
CA LEU A 225 -9.15 11.77 8.66
C LEU A 225 -10.03 11.38 9.86
N LYS A 226 -10.08 12.22 10.91
CA LYS A 226 -10.96 12.02 12.07
C LYS A 226 -12.43 12.03 11.64
N LYS A 227 -12.81 12.97 10.76
CA LYS A 227 -14.16 13.01 10.21
C LYS A 227 -14.50 11.73 9.42
N LEU A 228 -13.59 11.26 8.55
CA LEU A 228 -13.78 9.99 7.83
C LEU A 228 -13.98 8.82 8.79
N GLN A 229 -13.19 8.75 9.86
CA GLN A 229 -13.34 7.71 10.88
C GLN A 229 -14.71 7.78 11.57
N GLN A 230 -15.20 8.98 11.86
CA GLN A 230 -16.52 9.21 12.45
C GLN A 230 -17.65 8.80 11.50
N ASP A 231 -17.57 9.22 10.24
CA ASP A 231 -18.59 8.94 9.22
C ASP A 231 -18.78 7.43 9.00
N PHE A 232 -17.68 6.65 9.08
CA PHE A 232 -17.69 5.20 8.92
C PHE A 232 -17.65 4.40 10.23
N SER A 233 -17.82 5.05 11.38
CA SER A 233 -17.76 4.40 12.71
C SER A 233 -18.69 3.18 12.85
N ALA A 234 -19.84 3.19 12.18
CA ALA A 234 -20.82 2.10 12.21
C ALA A 234 -20.34 0.76 11.59
N VAL A 235 -19.24 0.78 10.84
CA VAL A 235 -18.61 -0.42 10.23
C VAL A 235 -17.22 -0.74 10.77
N LYS A 236 -16.69 0.10 11.67
CA LYS A 236 -15.41 -0.15 12.35
C LYS A 236 -15.48 -1.44 13.17
N GLY A 237 -14.45 -2.28 13.03
CA GLY A 237 -14.31 -3.59 13.66
C GLY A 237 -15.31 -4.64 13.17
N LYS A 238 -16.12 -4.34 12.15
CA LYS A 238 -17.09 -5.29 11.59
C LYS A 238 -16.43 -6.15 10.52
N LYS A 239 -16.93 -7.38 10.39
CA LYS A 239 -16.53 -8.27 9.29
C LYS A 239 -16.96 -7.62 7.96
N PRO A 240 -16.15 -7.69 6.89
CA PRO A 240 -16.50 -7.13 5.59
C PRO A 240 -17.50 -8.01 4.86
N ASP A 241 -18.74 -8.06 5.34
CA ASP A 241 -19.85 -8.84 4.77
C ASP A 241 -20.89 -7.94 4.09
N GLN A 242 -21.90 -8.54 3.45
CA GLN A 242 -22.95 -7.79 2.77
C GLN A 242 -23.66 -6.78 3.68
N ALA A 243 -23.87 -7.09 4.97
CA ALA A 243 -24.54 -6.19 5.90
C ALA A 243 -23.68 -4.93 6.17
N ALA A 244 -22.36 -5.11 6.30
CA ALA A 244 -21.45 -3.98 6.44
C ALA A 244 -21.37 -3.15 5.13
N PHE A 245 -21.33 -3.79 3.96
CA PHE A 245 -21.35 -3.08 2.68
C PHE A 245 -22.66 -2.31 2.44
N ARG A 246 -23.82 -2.80 2.91
CA ARG A 246 -25.08 -2.03 2.90
C ARG A 246 -24.99 -0.75 3.74
N LYS A 247 -24.32 -0.81 4.90
CA LYS A 247 -24.08 0.38 5.73
C LYS A 247 -23.16 1.38 5.02
N ILE A 248 -22.08 0.91 4.41
CA ILE A 248 -21.18 1.76 3.59
C ILE A 248 -21.98 2.41 2.46
N ALA A 249 -22.81 1.65 1.72
CA ALA A 249 -23.66 2.18 0.66
C ALA A 249 -24.61 3.27 1.17
N ARG A 250 -25.28 3.06 2.30
CA ARG A 250 -26.18 4.06 2.90
C ARG A 250 -25.44 5.34 3.30
N ILE A 251 -24.27 5.22 3.94
CA ILE A 251 -23.42 6.37 4.31
C ILE A 251 -23.00 7.14 3.06
N THR A 252 -22.50 6.42 2.06
CA THR A 252 -21.99 6.98 0.80
C THR A 252 -23.09 7.70 0.02
N LEU A 253 -24.25 7.07 -0.16
CA LEU A 253 -25.35 7.66 -0.91
C LEU A 253 -25.95 8.89 -0.24
N LYS A 254 -25.82 9.05 1.08
CA LYS A 254 -26.24 10.24 1.82
C LYS A 254 -25.20 11.36 1.86
N ALA A 255 -23.91 11.05 1.75
CA ALA A 255 -22.83 12.03 1.85
C ALA A 255 -22.84 13.07 0.70
N ASP A 256 -22.34 14.29 0.92
CA ASP A 256 -22.16 15.27 -0.16
C ASP A 256 -21.25 14.68 -1.27
N PRO A 257 -21.60 14.77 -2.58
CA PRO A 257 -20.75 14.26 -3.66
C PRO A 257 -19.29 14.75 -3.64
N LYS A 258 -19.02 15.95 -3.14
CA LYS A 258 -17.69 16.56 -3.04
C LYS A 258 -16.94 16.18 -1.75
N SER A 259 -17.56 15.42 -0.85
CA SER A 259 -16.94 15.01 0.41
C SER A 259 -15.99 13.82 0.25
N ASP A 260 -15.00 13.75 1.15
CA ASP A 260 -14.12 12.57 1.27
C ASP A 260 -14.91 11.30 1.64
N THR A 261 -16.03 11.45 2.36
CA THR A 261 -16.93 10.35 2.71
C THR A 261 -17.52 9.70 1.45
N PHE A 262 -18.03 10.52 0.52
CA PHE A 262 -18.53 10.04 -0.76
C PHE A 262 -17.40 9.42 -1.58
N TYR A 263 -16.23 10.06 -1.59
CA TYR A 263 -15.03 9.57 -2.29
C TYR A 263 -14.64 8.15 -1.86
N ILE A 264 -14.34 7.97 -0.56
CA ILE A 264 -13.86 6.71 0.00
C ILE A 264 -14.95 5.63 -0.06
N GLY A 265 -16.19 5.99 0.27
CA GLY A 265 -17.32 5.06 0.19
C GLY A 265 -17.53 4.53 -1.23
N THR A 266 -17.50 5.40 -2.23
CA THR A 266 -17.59 5.01 -3.65
C THR A 266 -16.40 4.16 -4.06
N ARG A 267 -15.18 4.52 -3.63
CA ARG A 267 -13.96 3.75 -3.93
C ARG A 267 -14.06 2.31 -3.44
N ILE A 268 -14.55 2.10 -2.22
CA ILE A 268 -14.73 0.78 -1.60
C ILE A 268 -15.80 -0.05 -2.32
N LEU A 269 -16.93 0.58 -2.68
CA LEU A 269 -18.11 -0.09 -3.25
C LEU A 269 -17.94 -0.45 -4.73
N MET A 270 -17.33 0.41 -5.54
CA MET A 270 -17.38 0.25 -7.01
C MET A 270 -16.64 -0.98 -7.53
N THR A 271 -15.54 -1.39 -6.89
CA THR A 271 -14.80 -2.60 -7.28
C THR A 271 -15.66 -3.86 -7.16
N PRO A 272 -16.20 -4.22 -5.98
CA PRO A 272 -17.07 -5.40 -5.87
C PRO A 272 -18.38 -5.27 -6.64
N LEU A 273 -18.96 -4.08 -6.79
CA LEU A 273 -20.20 -3.87 -7.56
C LEU A 273 -20.03 -4.12 -9.07
N ARG A 274 -18.83 -3.89 -9.61
CA ARG A 274 -18.52 -4.12 -11.04
C ARG A 274 -18.08 -5.55 -11.31
N GLN A 275 -17.28 -6.12 -10.43
CA GLN A 275 -16.75 -7.48 -10.59
C GLN A 275 -17.73 -8.55 -10.09
N GLY A 276 -18.72 -8.15 -9.29
CA GLY A 276 -19.66 -9.03 -8.59
C GLY A 276 -19.03 -9.80 -7.42
N THR A 277 -17.73 -10.06 -7.44
CA THR A 277 -16.99 -10.67 -6.33
C THR A 277 -15.59 -10.07 -6.20
N VAL A 278 -15.15 -9.81 -4.97
CA VAL A 278 -13.78 -9.42 -4.62
C VAL A 278 -13.28 -10.21 -3.41
N THR A 279 -11.97 -10.31 -3.21
CA THR A 279 -11.36 -10.88 -2.01
C THR A 279 -10.73 -9.77 -1.17
N LEU A 280 -11.13 -9.67 0.11
CA LEU A 280 -10.51 -8.82 1.12
C LEU A 280 -10.01 -9.71 2.27
N ASP A 281 -8.70 -9.71 2.52
CA ASP A 281 -8.03 -10.49 3.57
C ASP A 281 -8.47 -11.97 3.60
N GLY A 282 -8.41 -12.62 2.44
CA GLY A 282 -8.80 -14.02 2.26
C GLY A 282 -10.32 -14.28 2.23
N LYS A 283 -11.15 -13.27 2.51
CA LYS A 283 -12.61 -13.40 2.50
C LYS A 283 -13.19 -12.97 1.17
N LYS A 284 -13.92 -13.88 0.54
CA LYS A 284 -14.67 -13.63 -0.69
C LYS A 284 -15.95 -12.87 -0.38
N ILE A 285 -16.11 -11.71 -0.99
CA ILE A 285 -17.26 -10.81 -0.86
C ILE A 285 -18.01 -10.81 -2.19
N THR A 286 -19.28 -11.21 -2.18
CA THR A 286 -20.12 -11.21 -3.39
C THR A 286 -21.23 -10.18 -3.25
N LEU A 287 -21.22 -9.16 -4.12
CA LEU A 287 -22.23 -8.12 -4.22
C LEU A 287 -22.93 -8.25 -5.58
N LYS A 288 -23.96 -9.11 -5.66
CA LYS A 288 -24.72 -9.40 -6.89
C LYS A 288 -26.23 -9.40 -6.63
N GLY A 289 -27.01 -9.04 -7.65
CA GLY A 289 -28.46 -9.02 -7.61
C GLY A 289 -29.04 -7.60 -7.58
N THR A 290 -30.35 -7.50 -7.72
CA THR A 290 -31.09 -6.25 -7.99
C THR A 290 -30.81 -5.13 -7.00
N GLU A 291 -30.61 -5.44 -5.72
CA GLU A 291 -30.22 -4.45 -4.69
C GLU A 291 -28.89 -3.77 -5.04
N TRP A 292 -27.87 -4.56 -5.35
CA TRP A 292 -26.52 -4.09 -5.64
C TRP A 292 -26.44 -3.38 -6.99
N ASP A 293 -27.21 -3.83 -7.98
CA ASP A 293 -27.35 -3.12 -9.26
C ASP A 293 -27.94 -1.71 -9.06
N LYS A 294 -28.98 -1.57 -8.22
CA LYS A 294 -29.54 -0.26 -7.87
C LYS A 294 -28.52 0.64 -7.15
N ILE A 295 -27.76 0.09 -6.20
CA ILE A 295 -26.70 0.84 -5.50
C ILE A 295 -25.62 1.29 -6.51
N ARG A 296 -25.19 0.41 -7.43
CA ARG A 296 -24.22 0.75 -8.47
C ARG A 296 -24.72 1.91 -9.32
N THR A 297 -25.94 1.81 -9.85
CA THR A 297 -26.53 2.85 -10.70
C THR A 297 -26.59 4.20 -9.95
N ALA A 298 -27.07 4.21 -8.71
CA ALA A 298 -27.17 5.44 -7.92
C ALA A 298 -25.79 6.08 -7.64
N LEU A 299 -24.75 5.26 -7.37
CA LEU A 299 -23.38 5.77 -7.23
C LEU A 299 -22.83 6.31 -8.54
N GLU A 300 -23.11 5.67 -9.66
CA GLU A 300 -22.66 6.12 -10.99
C GLU A 300 -23.33 7.42 -11.41
N GLU A 301 -24.64 7.57 -11.19
CA GLU A 301 -25.39 8.80 -11.39
C GLU A 301 -24.84 9.94 -10.53
N LYS A 302 -24.63 9.69 -9.23
CA LYS A 302 -24.08 10.71 -8.32
C LYS A 302 -22.65 11.07 -8.68
N THR A 303 -21.82 10.09 -9.07
CA THR A 303 -20.48 10.34 -9.59
C THR A 303 -20.53 11.15 -10.89
N ALA A 304 -21.55 10.94 -11.73
CA ALA A 304 -21.72 11.67 -12.99
C ALA A 304 -21.95 13.19 -12.81
N THR A 305 -22.40 13.61 -11.62
CA THR A 305 -22.54 15.04 -11.26
C THR A 305 -21.21 15.73 -10.96
N LEU A 306 -20.14 14.98 -10.74
CA LEU A 306 -18.83 15.52 -10.40
C LEU A 306 -18.11 16.07 -11.65
N PRO A 307 -17.22 17.08 -11.48
CA PRO A 307 -16.39 17.58 -12.56
C PRO A 307 -15.62 16.45 -13.26
N LYS A 308 -15.42 16.56 -14.59
CA LYS A 308 -14.65 15.56 -15.36
C LYS A 308 -13.22 15.36 -14.83
N THR A 309 -12.67 16.37 -14.16
CA THR A 309 -11.35 16.34 -13.53
C THR A 309 -11.31 15.59 -12.20
N HIS A 310 -12.46 15.29 -11.60
CA HIS A 310 -12.54 14.63 -10.29
C HIS A 310 -11.96 13.21 -10.35
N PRO A 311 -11.21 12.74 -9.33
CA PRO A 311 -10.53 11.44 -9.41
C PRO A 311 -11.47 10.26 -9.66
N LEU A 312 -12.66 10.21 -9.03
CA LEU A 312 -13.69 9.18 -9.31
C LEU A 312 -14.14 9.11 -10.78
N ARG A 313 -14.00 10.20 -11.55
CA ARG A 313 -14.30 10.24 -12.99
C ARG A 313 -13.15 9.77 -13.87
N ARG A 314 -11.93 9.76 -13.32
CA ARG A 314 -10.67 9.49 -14.05
C ARG A 314 -10.04 8.15 -13.71
N LEU A 315 -10.38 7.57 -12.56
CA LEU A 315 -9.87 6.26 -12.17
C LEU A 315 -10.24 5.20 -13.22
N PRO A 316 -9.30 4.30 -13.56
CA PRO A 316 -9.57 3.25 -14.53
C PRO A 316 -10.75 2.40 -14.06
N ARG A 317 -11.71 2.16 -14.96
CA ARG A 317 -12.79 1.23 -14.68
C ARG A 317 -12.22 -0.17 -14.82
N ARG A 318 -11.94 -0.84 -13.69
CA ARG A 318 -11.51 -2.24 -13.72
C ARG A 318 -12.62 -3.06 -14.38
N ALA A 319 -12.35 -3.61 -15.56
CA ALA A 319 -13.27 -4.49 -16.25
C ALA A 319 -13.48 -5.77 -15.41
N ALA A 320 -14.66 -6.37 -15.51
CA ALA A 320 -14.86 -7.72 -15.01
C ALA A 320 -13.87 -8.66 -15.73
N PRO A 321 -13.20 -9.58 -15.01
CA PRO A 321 -12.25 -10.52 -15.61
C PRO A 321 -12.86 -11.39 -16.71
#